data_AF-A0A3B0PS04-F1
#
_entry.id   AF-A0A3B0PS04-F1
#
_cell.length_a   1.000
_cell.length_b   1.000
_cell.length_c   1.000
_cell.angle_alpha   90.00
_cell.angle_beta   90.00
_cell.angle_gamma   90.00
#
_symmetry.space_group_name_H-M   'P 1'
#
loop_
_entity.id
_entity.type
_entity.pdbx_description
1 polymer ?
#
loop_
_entity_poly.entity_id
_entity_poly.type
_entity_poly.pdbx_seq_one_letter_code
_entity_poly.pdbx_strand_id
1 'polypeptide(L)'
;MSNTNHIKFLDVSIKHKRYKGFNVDHINFELKGSEILMLIGKSGSGKTTLLNSITDKKLVSQGEIVFNDQNLPSLSKHKIRKIAKFICFLDQIPNLILDDYVYENIIRSIRKPW
;
A
#
# COMPACT_ATOMS: atom_id res chain seq x y z
N MET A 1 4.30 -26.95 0.75
CA MET A 1 5.02 -25.68 0.97
C MET A 1 3.97 -24.60 1.14
N SER A 2 3.87 -24.00 2.33
CA SER A 2 2.87 -22.97 2.62
C SER A 2 3.16 -21.72 1.79
N ASN A 3 2.25 -21.37 0.87
CA ASN A 3 2.38 -20.19 0.02
C ASN A 3 2.13 -18.94 0.88
N THR A 4 3.18 -18.38 1.48
CA THR A 4 3.11 -17.15 2.27
C THR A 4 3.08 -15.95 1.33
N ASN A 5 2.20 -14.97 1.60
CA ASN A 5 2.17 -13.72 0.85
C ASN A 5 3.53 -13.04 0.88
N HIS A 6 3.90 -12.35 -0.20
CA HIS A 6 5.14 -11.58 -0.28
C HIS A 6 4.96 -10.33 -1.13
N ILE A 7 5.71 -9.28 -0.81
CA ILE A 7 5.76 -8.04 -1.57
C ILE A 7 7.21 -7.63 -1.83
N LYS A 8 7.50 -7.19 -3.06
CA LYS A 8 8.82 -6.72 -3.48
C LYS A 8 8.71 -5.33 -4.10
N PHE A 9 9.61 -4.45 -3.70
CA PHE A 9 9.85 -3.16 -4.32
C PHE A 9 11.17 -3.29 -5.10
N LEU A 10 11.10 -3.06 -6.41
CA LEU A 10 12.22 -3.17 -7.34
C LEU A 10 12.42 -1.82 -8.01
N ASP A 11 13.47 -1.11 -7.61
CA ASP A 11 13.85 0.21 -8.11
C ASP A 11 12.69 1.25 -8.12
N VAL A 12 11.89 1.25 -7.06
CA VAL A 12 10.66 2.05 -7.02
C VAL A 12 10.97 3.52 -6.75
N SER A 13 10.55 4.38 -7.67
CA SER A 13 10.59 5.83 -7.51
C SER A 13 9.20 6.45 -7.64
N ILE A 14 8.86 7.37 -6.74
CA ILE A 14 7.52 7.99 -6.61
C ILE A 14 7.62 9.50 -6.75
N LYS A 15 6.85 10.08 -7.68
CA LYS A 15 6.80 11.52 -7.93
C LYS A 15 5.47 12.13 -7.51
N HIS A 16 5.50 13.10 -6.60
CA HIS A 16 4.29 13.84 -6.23
C HIS A 16 3.99 14.96 -7.24
N LYS A 17 2.80 14.97 -7.82
CA LYS A 17 2.38 16.01 -8.80
C LYS A 17 2.39 17.44 -8.24
N ARG A 18 2.21 17.60 -6.92
CA ARG A 18 2.08 18.91 -6.26
C ARG A 18 3.37 19.44 -5.64
N TYR A 19 4.38 18.60 -5.43
CA TYR A 19 5.64 18.99 -4.79
C TYR A 19 6.80 18.78 -5.77
N LYS A 20 7.30 19.88 -6.35
CA LYS A 20 8.55 19.89 -7.10
C LYS A 20 9.71 19.79 -6.09
N GLY A 21 10.09 18.58 -5.66
CA GLY A 21 11.35 18.42 -4.92
C GLY A 21 11.49 17.32 -3.89
N PHE A 22 10.48 16.48 -3.64
CA PHE A 22 10.67 15.32 -2.75
C PHE A 22 10.02 14.08 -3.34
N ASN A 23 10.88 13.19 -3.82
CA ASN A 23 10.51 11.93 -4.43
C ASN A 23 11.18 10.83 -3.60
N VAL A 24 10.39 9.80 -3.28
CA VAL A 24 10.98 8.55 -2.79
C VAL A 24 11.68 7.96 -4.00
N ASP A 25 12.99 7.75 -3.94
CA ASP A 25 13.79 7.39 -5.11
C ASP A 25 14.51 6.04 -4.88
N HIS A 26 14.44 5.17 -5.89
CA HIS A 26 15.20 3.92 -5.98
C HIS A 26 15.05 2.98 -4.77
N ILE A 27 13.83 2.85 -4.25
CA ILE A 27 13.55 1.98 -3.11
C ILE A 27 13.55 0.52 -3.54
N ASN A 28 14.32 -0.28 -2.81
CA ASN A 28 14.47 -1.71 -2.99
C ASN A 28 14.31 -2.43 -1.65
N PHE A 29 13.28 -3.27 -1.53
CA PHE A 29 13.11 -4.17 -0.39
C PHE A 29 12.17 -5.32 -0.72
N GLU A 30 12.24 -6.38 0.06
CA GLU A 30 11.32 -7.51 0.05
C GLU A 30 10.75 -7.71 1.45
N LEU A 31 9.46 -8.01 1.54
CA LEU A 31 8.78 -8.39 2.76
C LEU A 31 8.01 -9.68 2.53
N LYS A 32 8.34 -10.71 3.31
CA LYS A 32 7.70 -12.03 3.26
C LYS A 32 6.64 -12.15 4.34
N GLY A 33 5.75 -13.13 4.18
CA GLY A 33 4.70 -13.39 5.17
C GLY A 33 5.32 -13.72 6.52
N SER A 34 4.71 -13.19 7.58
CA SER A 34 5.18 -13.30 8.98
C SER A 34 6.40 -12.42 9.32
N GLU A 35 6.87 -11.58 8.42
CA GLU A 35 7.87 -10.56 8.73
C GLU A 35 7.21 -9.23 9.12
N ILE A 36 7.91 -8.45 9.94
CA ILE A 36 7.51 -7.09 10.31
C ILE A 36 8.59 -6.15 9.80
N LEU A 37 8.22 -5.21 8.92
CA LEU A 37 9.09 -4.12 8.46
C LEU A 37 8.70 -2.82 9.15
N MET A 38 9.68 -2.16 9.76
CA MET A 38 9.51 -0.84 10.34
C MET A 38 10.09 0.23 9.41
N LEU A 39 9.27 1.20 9.03
CA LEU A 39 9.68 2.33 8.21
C LEU A 39 9.81 3.59 9.07
N ILE A 40 11.05 4.01 9.34
CA ILE A 40 11.37 5.15 10.24
C ILE A 40 11.97 6.30 9.43
N GLY A 41 11.65 7.54 9.81
CA GLY A 41 12.23 8.74 9.21
C GLY A 41 11.50 10.01 9.64
N LYS A 42 12.10 11.17 9.36
CA LYS A 42 11.50 12.49 9.69
C LYS A 42 10.13 12.68 9.02
N SER A 43 9.28 13.54 9.60
CA SER A 43 8.02 13.93 8.93
C SER A 43 8.31 14.49 7.54
N GLY A 44 7.47 14.16 6.55
CA GLY A 44 7.68 14.56 5.16
C GLY A 44 8.67 13.72 4.35
N SER A 45 9.33 12.72 4.94
CA SER A 45 10.31 11.86 4.23
C SER A 45 9.71 10.87 3.20
N GLY A 46 8.41 10.96 2.89
CA GLY A 46 7.75 10.10 1.90
C GLY A 46 7.26 8.74 2.41
N LYS A 47 7.24 8.48 3.72
CA LYS A 47 6.79 7.18 4.30
C LYS A 47 5.35 6.83 3.91
N THR A 48 4.41 7.72 4.18
CA THR A 48 3.00 7.55 3.82
C THR A 48 2.83 7.44 2.31
N THR A 49 3.62 8.22 1.55
CA THR A 49 3.63 8.16 0.09
C THR A 49 4.09 6.79 -0.44
N LEU A 50 5.14 6.21 0.16
CA LEU A 50 5.63 4.87 -0.17
C LEU A 50 4.57 3.80 0.13
N LEU A 51 3.93 3.86 1.31
CA LEU A 51 2.86 2.92 1.67
C LEU A 51 1.67 3.04 0.70
N ASN A 52 1.24 4.26 0.38
CA ASN A 52 0.13 4.52 -0.54
C ASN A 52 0.39 4.00 -1.97
N SER A 53 1.67 3.91 -2.39
CA SER A 53 2.03 3.39 -3.72
C SER A 53 1.64 1.93 -3.94
N ILE A 54 1.46 1.16 -2.86
CA ILE A 54 1.00 -0.24 -2.92
C ILE A 54 -0.42 -0.31 -3.51
N THR A 55 -1.29 0.63 -3.15
CA THR A 55 -2.69 0.66 -3.60
C THR A 55 -2.97 1.65 -4.72
N ASP A 56 -2.21 2.74 -4.82
CA ASP A 56 -2.35 3.74 -5.87
C ASP A 56 -1.17 3.71 -6.84
N LYS A 57 -1.34 2.91 -7.90
CA LYS A 57 -0.36 2.80 -8.97
C LYS A 57 0.00 4.11 -9.68
N LYS A 58 -0.83 5.17 -9.58
CA LYS A 58 -0.53 6.46 -10.23
C LYS A 58 0.64 7.20 -9.58
N LEU A 59 1.03 6.78 -8.38
CA LEU A 59 2.15 7.36 -7.64
C LEU A 59 3.50 6.84 -8.16
N VAL A 60 3.56 5.59 -8.59
CA VAL A 60 4.80 4.97 -9.07
C VAL A 60 5.19 5.58 -10.42
N SER A 61 6.35 6.22 -10.45
CA SER A 61 6.90 6.85 -11.66
C SER A 61 7.96 6.00 -12.36
N GLN A 62 8.61 5.11 -11.62
CA GLN A 62 9.60 4.14 -12.10
C GLN A 62 9.61 2.93 -11.17
N GLY A 63 10.06 1.78 -11.70
CA GLY A 63 10.22 0.54 -10.96
C GLY A 63 8.93 -0.28 -10.87
N GLU A 64 8.99 -1.35 -10.08
CA GLU A 64 7.90 -2.31 -9.93
C GLU A 64 7.60 -2.60 -8.47
N ILE A 65 6.30 -2.70 -8.15
CA ILE A 65 5.83 -3.24 -6.88
C ILE A 65 5.16 -4.56 -7.20
N VAL A 66 5.73 -5.66 -6.74
CA VAL A 66 5.26 -7.02 -7.03
C VAL A 66 4.64 -7.62 -5.78
N PHE A 67 3.35 -7.97 -5.82
CA PHE A 67 2.66 -8.68 -4.74
C PHE A 67 2.26 -10.07 -5.23
N ASN A 68 2.74 -11.14 -4.58
CA ASN A 68 2.49 -12.52 -4.98
C ASN A 68 2.69 -12.75 -6.49
N ASP A 69 3.86 -12.37 -7.00
CA ASP A 69 4.26 -12.45 -8.42
C ASP A 69 3.42 -11.60 -9.40
N GLN A 70 2.61 -10.66 -8.89
CA GLN A 70 1.83 -9.72 -9.70
C GLN A 70 2.37 -8.29 -9.57
N ASN A 71 2.87 -7.74 -10.68
CA ASN A 71 3.31 -6.35 -10.77
C ASN A 71 2.11 -5.38 -10.71
N LEU A 72 1.90 -4.74 -9.55
CA LEU A 72 0.75 -3.91 -9.23
C LEU A 72 0.51 -2.75 -10.23
N PRO A 73 1.52 -1.93 -10.59
CA PRO A 73 1.38 -0.90 -11.63
C PRO A 73 0.76 -1.38 -12.95
N SER A 74 1.11 -2.59 -13.38
CA SER A 74 0.66 -3.16 -14.66
C SER A 74 -0.78 -3.72 -14.62
N LEU A 75 -1.37 -3.91 -13.44
CA LEU A 75 -2.65 -4.60 -13.30
C LEU A 75 -3.86 -3.76 -13.73
N SER A 76 -4.87 -4.47 -14.23
CA SER A 76 -6.20 -3.91 -14.47
C SER A 76 -6.91 -3.58 -13.14
N LYS A 77 -7.87 -2.65 -13.18
CA LYS A 77 -8.67 -2.27 -12.00
C LYS A 77 -9.36 -3.47 -11.33
N HIS A 78 -9.73 -4.50 -12.10
CA HIS A 78 -10.37 -5.69 -11.56
C HIS A 78 -9.38 -6.56 -10.78
N LYS A 79 -8.16 -6.75 -11.28
CA LYS A 79 -7.11 -7.49 -10.57
C LYS A 79 -6.65 -6.77 -9.31
N ILE A 80 -6.49 -5.43 -9.37
CA ILE A 80 -6.16 -4.61 -8.20
C ILE A 80 -7.20 -4.78 -7.09
N ARG A 81 -8.50 -4.78 -7.42
CA ARG A 81 -9.58 -5.03 -6.43
C ARG A 81 -9.47 -6.39 -5.76
N LYS A 82 -9.02 -7.43 -6.47
CA LYS A 82 -8.79 -8.75 -5.87
C LYS A 82 -7.62 -8.72 -4.89
N ILE A 83 -6.55 -8.02 -5.22
CA ILE A 83 -5.37 -7.86 -4.35
C ILE A 83 -5.68 -7.00 -3.12
N ALA A 84 -6.47 -5.94 -3.27
CA ALA A 84 -6.84 -5.04 -2.18
C ALA A 84 -7.49 -5.77 -0.99
N LYS A 85 -8.09 -6.94 -1.22
CA LYS A 85 -8.64 -7.79 -0.14
C LYS A 85 -7.59 -8.36 0.81
N PHE A 86 -6.32 -8.39 0.41
CA PHE A 86 -5.19 -8.86 1.23
C PHE A 86 -4.47 -7.72 1.95
N ILE A 87 -4.84 -6.47 1.71
CA ILE A 87 -4.13 -5.29 2.17
C ILE A 87 -5.08 -4.44 3.00
N CYS A 88 -4.68 -4.12 4.22
CA CYS A 88 -5.42 -3.22 5.10
C CYS A 88 -4.54 -2.01 5.42
N PHE A 89 -5.10 -0.81 5.29
CA PHE A 89 -4.47 0.44 5.70
C PHE A 89 -5.12 0.95 6.98
N LEU A 90 -4.28 1.31 7.94
CA LEU A 90 -4.66 2.05 9.14
C LEU A 90 -4.01 3.42 9.07
N ASP A 91 -4.83 4.44 8.83
CA ASP A 91 -4.38 5.82 8.74
C ASP A 91 -4.16 6.43 10.14
N GLN A 92 -3.41 7.54 10.19
CA GLN A 92 -3.20 8.30 11.42
C GLN A 92 -4.51 8.87 11.99
N ILE A 93 -5.42 9.27 11.10
CA ILE A 93 -6.78 9.67 11.45
C ILE A 93 -7.69 8.53 10.99
N PRO A 94 -8.36 7.83 11.90
CA PRO A 94 -9.16 6.67 11.52
C PRO A 94 -10.38 7.12 10.72
N ASN A 95 -10.66 6.39 9.63
CA ASN A 95 -11.81 6.66 8.75
C ASN A 95 -13.11 6.10 9.36
N LEU A 96 -13.47 6.57 10.55
CA LEU A 96 -14.69 6.18 11.25
C LEU A 96 -15.91 6.92 10.70
N ILE A 97 -17.04 6.23 10.64
CA ILE A 97 -18.36 6.83 10.48
C ILE A 97 -18.85 7.15 11.89
N LEU A 98 -18.82 8.44 12.23
CA LEU A 98 -19.08 8.95 13.59
C LEU A 98 -20.54 8.77 14.02
N ASP A 99 -21.46 8.72 13.07
CA ASP A 99 -22.89 8.51 13.33
C ASP A 99 -23.27 7.02 13.48
N ASP A 100 -22.28 6.14 13.60
CA ASP A 100 -22.46 4.69 13.61
C ASP A 100 -21.74 4.06 14.81
N TYR A 101 -22.17 2.85 15.19
CA TYR A 101 -21.57 2.15 16.33
C TYR A 101 -20.16 1.64 16.00
N VAL A 102 -19.33 1.45 17.03
CA VAL A 102 -18.00 0.83 16.90
C VAL A 102 -18.10 -0.54 16.22
N TYR A 103 -19.09 -1.34 16.62
CA TYR A 103 -19.36 -2.65 16.03
C TYR A 103 -19.60 -2.55 14.51
N GLU A 104 -20.41 -1.59 14.06
CA GLU A 104 -20.73 -1.42 12.65
C GLU A 104 -19.53 -0.91 11.83
N ASN A 105 -18.72 -0.02 12.41
CA ASN A 105 -17.45 0.40 11.81
C ASN A 105 -16.50 -0.78 11.57
N ILE A 106 -16.42 -1.74 12.51
CA ILE A 106 -15.56 -2.92 12.38
C ILE A 106 -16.15 -3.93 11.36
N ILE A 107 -17.42 -4.31 11.51
CA ILE A 107 -18.02 -5.39 10.71
C ILE A 107 -18.15 -5.02 9.22
N ARG A 108 -18.22 -3.72 8.89
CA ARG A 108 -18.33 -3.23 7.51
C ARG A 108 -17.13 -3.66 6.66
N SER A 109 -15.92 -3.72 7.24
CA SER A 109 -14.70 -4.20 6.57
C SER A 109 -14.76 -5.69 6.21
N ILE A 110 -15.56 -6.48 6.94
CA ILE A 110 -15.71 -7.93 6.77
C ILE A 110 -16.85 -8.26 5.80
N ARG A 111 -17.98 -7.52 5.88
CA ARG A 111 -19.20 -7.81 5.10
C ARG A 111 -19.14 -7.36 3.64
N LYS A 112 -18.44 -6.26 3.34
CA LYS A 112 -18.28 -5.73 1.97
C LYS A 112 -16.83 -5.25 1.79
N PRO A 113 -15.88 -6.17 1.57
CA PRO A 113 -14.54 -5.74 1.17
C PRO A 113 -14.67 -5.01 -0.18
N TRP A 114 -14.16 -3.78 -0.20
CA TRP A 114 -14.21 -2.78 -1.28
C TRP A 114 -13.95 -3.34 -2.68
#